data_AF-A4RV71-F1
#
_entry.id   AF-A4RV71-F1
#
_cell.length_a   1.000
_cell.length_b   1.000
_cell.length_c   1.000
_cell.angle_alpha   90.00
_cell.angle_beta   90.00
_cell.angle_gamma   90.00
#
_symmetry.space_group_name_H-M   'P 1'
#
loop_
_entity.id
_entity.type
_entity.pdbx_description
1 polymer ?
#
loop_
_entity_poly.entity_id
_entity_poly.type
_entity_poly.pdbx_seq_one_letter_code
_entity_poly.pdbx_strand_id
1 'polypeptide(L)'
;MTVIQRNKFREETRFALGELRDVARVAVVYGDAAKVERDLMAATPYRRRLEQSRILVVPVVERESAAATSAVADVGPGRWELLKDVVKAFPGAGAGRWLAWPTRNDDWSGYFRRLMGDAAASGGYLTISTSGMIRGSGVGAPNWDVLLSTFPRNRPGNKQDEEAEKAWKRATLDSSEALTSKEEGTRIASGGGRGAISQALPRDVPELSEIVAIHEGFYRALGEGDEEAMAAIWSKSKTRQSALAPLVDKGARLDGWDVVLRPDRRPQGIIVSDLDVTIEKGLATLTGLETVANGATLLCTQTFERDDTDGAWIMTGHTTIPYGADVVAKVVLRCDASGCIALPAKSVASSVR
;
A
#
# COMPACT_ATOMS: atom_id res chain seq x y z
N MET A 1 5.27 23.46 7.43
CA MET A 1 5.41 22.04 7.82
C MET A 1 6.55 21.43 7.00
N THR A 2 7.65 21.03 7.66
CA THR A 2 8.87 20.51 7.01
C THR A 2 9.05 19.04 7.33
N VAL A 3 9.40 18.24 6.33
CA VAL A 3 9.68 16.82 6.47
C VAL A 3 11.15 16.52 6.17
N ILE A 4 11.56 15.33 6.55
CA ILE A 4 12.88 14.80 6.22
C ILE A 4 12.71 13.33 5.85
N GLN A 5 13.37 12.99 4.75
CA GLN A 5 13.44 11.64 4.20
C GLN A 5 14.87 11.15 4.34
N ARG A 6 15.01 9.85 4.59
CA ARG A 6 16.31 9.21 4.80
C ARG A 6 16.41 7.96 3.93
N ASN A 7 17.55 7.74 3.28
CA ASN A 7 17.80 6.51 2.55
C ASN A 7 18.45 5.41 3.40
N LYS A 8 18.62 4.20 2.85
CA LYS A 8 19.28 3.08 3.53
C LYS A 8 20.74 3.37 3.91
N PHE A 9 21.35 4.34 3.24
CA PHE A 9 22.73 4.80 3.49
C PHE A 9 22.82 5.96 4.49
N ARG A 10 21.70 6.27 5.16
CA ARG A 10 21.59 7.32 6.17
C ARG A 10 21.73 8.74 5.66
N GLU A 11 21.77 8.95 4.34
CA GLU A 11 21.68 10.29 3.75
C GLU A 11 20.29 10.87 4.01
N GLU A 12 20.25 12.15 4.31
CA GLU A 12 19.04 12.85 4.71
C GLU A 12 18.78 14.01 3.77
N THR A 13 17.53 14.13 3.31
CA THR A 13 17.05 15.34 2.62
C THR A 13 15.91 15.95 3.42
N ARG A 14 15.90 17.28 3.49
CA ARG A 14 14.86 18.05 4.17
C ARG A 14 14.18 18.94 3.14
N PHE A 15 12.86 18.97 3.16
CA PHE A 15 12.07 19.83 2.27
C PHE A 15 10.75 20.23 2.95
N ALA A 16 10.26 21.41 2.61
CA ALA A 16 8.93 21.84 3.05
C ALA A 16 7.85 21.10 2.25
N LEU A 17 6.74 20.69 2.88
CA LEU A 17 5.62 20.10 2.15
C LEU A 17 5.05 21.04 1.06
N GLY A 18 5.23 22.35 1.22
CA GLY A 18 4.83 23.34 0.21
C GLY A 18 5.61 23.23 -1.09
N GLU A 19 6.85 22.70 -1.06
CA GLU A 19 7.68 22.46 -2.25
C GLU A 19 7.15 21.29 -3.10
N LEU A 20 6.26 20.47 -2.53
CA LEU A 20 5.62 19.37 -3.25
C LEU A 20 4.35 19.77 -3.99
N ARG A 21 3.92 21.04 -3.92
CA ARG A 21 2.81 21.53 -4.73
C ARG A 21 3.10 21.29 -6.21
N ASP A 22 2.10 20.84 -6.93
CA ASP A 22 2.13 20.41 -8.33
C ASP A 22 3.05 19.21 -8.64
N VAL A 23 3.89 18.81 -7.70
CA VAL A 23 4.85 17.70 -7.83
C VAL A 23 4.30 16.40 -7.28
N ALA A 24 3.78 16.40 -6.05
CA ALA A 24 3.39 15.20 -5.32
C ALA A 24 2.19 15.43 -4.41
N ARG A 25 1.59 14.31 -4.01
CA ARG A 25 0.48 14.24 -3.07
C ARG A 25 1.04 13.88 -1.70
N VAL A 26 0.31 14.24 -0.65
CA VAL A 26 0.72 13.91 0.73
C VAL A 26 -0.39 13.15 1.41
N ALA A 27 -0.05 12.04 2.08
CA ALA A 27 -0.94 11.29 2.94
C ALA A 27 -0.38 11.31 4.37
N VAL A 28 -0.99 12.08 5.25
CA VAL A 28 -0.63 12.12 6.66
C VAL A 28 -1.42 11.06 7.41
N VAL A 29 -0.74 10.25 8.22
CA VAL A 29 -1.37 9.32 9.17
C VAL A 29 -1.01 9.74 10.58
N TYR A 30 -2.00 9.85 11.46
CA TYR A 30 -1.86 10.39 12.82
C TYR A 30 -2.45 9.42 13.84
N GLY A 31 -1.78 9.27 14.99
CA GLY A 31 -2.29 8.55 16.16
C GLY A 31 -1.15 8.13 17.08
N ASP A 32 -1.45 7.27 18.05
CA ASP A 32 -0.41 6.68 18.90
C ASP A 32 0.59 5.82 18.10
N ALA A 33 1.70 5.45 18.74
CA ALA A 33 2.77 4.69 18.11
C ALA A 33 2.30 3.35 17.52
N ALA A 34 1.44 2.61 18.23
CA ALA A 34 0.97 1.30 17.81
C ALA A 34 0.01 1.40 16.61
N LYS A 35 -0.83 2.45 16.58
CA LYS A 35 -1.72 2.76 15.47
C LYS A 35 -0.92 3.16 14.24
N VAL A 36 0.03 4.07 14.39
CA VAL A 36 0.90 4.50 13.27
C VAL A 36 1.69 3.31 12.71
N GLU A 37 2.17 2.41 13.57
CA GLU A 37 2.81 1.17 13.14
C GLU A 37 1.87 0.33 12.26
N ARG A 38 0.64 0.05 12.73
CA ARG A 38 -0.37 -0.71 11.96
C ARG A 38 -0.72 -0.05 10.62
N ASP A 39 -0.82 1.28 10.58
CA ASP A 39 -1.09 2.03 9.36
C ASP A 39 0.03 1.90 8.34
N LEU A 40 1.28 2.01 8.79
CA LEU A 40 2.44 1.87 7.93
C LEU A 40 2.57 0.43 7.43
N MET A 41 2.30 -0.57 8.27
CA MET A 41 2.20 -1.98 7.85
C MET A 41 1.19 -2.15 6.72
N ALA A 42 0.01 -1.57 6.87
CA ALA A 42 -1.03 -1.65 5.84
C ALA A 42 -0.64 -0.92 4.53
N ALA A 43 0.26 0.08 4.61
CA ALA A 43 0.73 0.84 3.46
C ALA A 43 1.85 0.13 2.69
N THR A 44 2.71 -0.64 3.37
CA THR A 44 3.93 -1.24 2.80
C THR A 44 3.69 -2.10 1.56
N PRO A 45 2.62 -2.93 1.46
CA PRO A 45 2.32 -3.66 0.23
C PRO A 45 2.08 -2.78 -1.00
N TYR A 46 1.70 -1.53 -0.76
CA TYR A 46 1.39 -0.55 -1.79
C TYR A 46 2.54 0.43 -2.07
N ARG A 47 3.72 0.27 -1.45
CA ARG A 47 4.88 1.18 -1.59
C ARG A 47 5.15 1.56 -3.06
N ARG A 48 5.17 0.57 -3.96
CA ARG A 48 5.41 0.77 -5.39
C ARG A 48 4.31 1.59 -6.04
N ARG A 49 3.05 1.36 -5.65
CA ARG A 49 1.87 2.11 -6.14
C ARG A 49 1.83 3.53 -5.61
N LEU A 50 2.23 3.73 -4.35
CA LEU A 50 2.36 5.04 -3.73
C LEU A 50 3.42 5.88 -4.47
N GLU A 51 4.57 5.29 -4.80
CA GLU A 51 5.60 5.96 -5.61
C GLU A 51 5.14 6.28 -7.03
N GLN A 52 4.56 5.31 -7.72
CA GLN A 52 4.01 5.51 -9.07
C GLN A 52 2.93 6.60 -9.10
N SER A 53 2.21 6.77 -8.00
CA SER A 53 1.18 7.80 -7.82
C SER A 53 1.72 9.09 -7.18
N ARG A 54 3.04 9.19 -6.94
CA ARG A 54 3.72 10.33 -6.31
C ARG A 54 3.07 10.72 -4.98
N ILE A 55 2.78 9.74 -4.13
CA ILE A 55 2.18 9.94 -2.81
C ILE A 55 3.29 9.82 -1.76
N LEU A 56 3.50 10.88 -1.00
CA LEU A 56 4.35 10.90 0.18
C LEU A 56 3.53 10.64 1.43
N VAL A 57 3.76 9.51 2.09
CA VAL A 57 3.20 9.18 3.39
C VAL A 57 4.03 9.86 4.48
N VAL A 58 3.34 10.52 5.42
CA VAL A 58 3.95 11.22 6.55
C VAL A 58 3.29 10.77 7.86
N PRO A 59 3.93 9.91 8.66
CA PRO A 59 3.42 9.50 9.95
C PRO A 59 3.67 10.58 11.01
N VAL A 60 2.63 10.90 11.79
CA VAL A 60 2.66 11.85 12.90
C VAL A 60 2.25 11.10 14.16
N VAL A 61 3.18 10.98 15.10
CA VAL A 61 2.97 10.15 16.29
C VAL A 61 2.57 11.02 17.46
N GLU A 62 1.43 10.70 18.07
CA GLU A 62 0.98 11.22 19.34
C GLU A 62 1.83 10.61 20.46
N ARG A 63 2.46 11.46 21.28
CA ARG A 63 3.22 11.02 22.45
C ARG A 63 2.42 11.33 23.71
N GLU A 64 2.40 10.40 24.66
CA GLU A 64 1.93 10.69 26.01
C GLU A 64 2.82 11.76 26.63
N SER A 65 2.19 12.81 27.13
CA SER A 65 2.83 13.94 27.80
C SER A 65 3.41 13.50 29.15
N ALA A 66 4.58 12.86 29.14
CA ALA A 66 5.45 12.89 30.32
C ALA A 66 6.18 14.25 30.31
N ALA A 67 5.87 15.08 31.31
CA ALA A 67 6.36 16.44 31.54
C ALA A 67 7.72 16.75 30.85
N ALA A 68 7.66 17.37 29.66
CA ALA A 68 8.86 17.76 28.94
C ALA A 68 9.37 19.11 29.50
N THR A 69 10.37 19.05 30.37
CA THR A 69 11.22 20.21 30.69
C THR A 69 11.94 20.68 29.44
N SER A 70 11.87 21.99 29.21
CA SER A 70 12.55 22.72 28.14
C SER A 70 14.05 22.45 28.09
N ALA A 71 14.59 22.23 26.89
CA ALA A 71 15.87 22.78 26.37
C ALA A 71 16.55 21.91 25.29
N VAL A 72 15.98 20.77 24.85
CA VAL A 72 16.55 19.94 23.76
C VAL A 72 15.48 19.50 22.74
N ALA A 73 14.47 20.35 22.50
CA ALA A 73 13.25 19.97 21.79
C ALA A 73 13.27 20.19 20.26
N ASP A 74 14.36 20.68 19.66
CA ASP A 74 14.30 21.22 18.29
C ASP A 74 14.97 20.41 17.18
N VAL A 75 15.71 19.34 17.48
CA VAL A 75 16.03 18.27 16.52
C VAL A 75 16.34 17.01 17.32
N GLY A 76 15.34 16.22 17.72
CA GLY A 76 15.54 15.18 18.75
C GLY A 76 14.57 13.98 18.71
N PRO A 77 14.82 12.96 19.56
CA PRO A 77 14.90 11.54 19.25
C PRO A 77 13.55 10.80 19.26
N GLY A 78 12.60 11.25 18.46
CA GLY A 78 11.36 10.49 18.18
C GLY A 78 11.41 9.68 16.89
N ARG A 79 12.61 9.48 16.33
CA ARG A 79 12.79 9.36 14.87
C ARG A 79 13.71 8.26 14.39
N TRP A 80 14.55 7.70 15.25
CA TRP A 80 15.43 6.62 14.85
C TRP A 80 14.99 5.32 15.44
N GLU A 81 14.47 5.30 16.66
CA GLU A 81 13.99 4.11 17.34
C GLU A 81 12.70 3.66 16.69
N LEU A 82 11.71 4.53 16.47
CA LEU A 82 10.50 4.15 15.74
C LEU A 82 10.77 3.86 14.25
N LEU A 83 11.67 4.60 13.59
CA LEU A 83 12.08 4.27 12.22
C LEU A 83 12.85 2.95 12.18
N LYS A 84 13.75 2.69 13.12
CA LYS A 84 14.46 1.42 13.25
C LYS A 84 13.50 0.32 13.61
N ASP A 85 12.54 0.53 14.47
CA ASP A 85 11.61 -0.47 14.96
C ASP A 85 10.59 -0.77 13.87
N VAL A 86 10.10 0.24 13.15
CA VAL A 86 9.28 0.07 11.95
C VAL A 86 10.09 -0.54 10.81
N VAL A 87 11.35 -0.15 10.56
CA VAL A 87 12.18 -0.75 9.50
C VAL A 87 12.71 -2.14 9.90
N LYS A 88 12.90 -2.40 11.19
CA LYS A 88 13.30 -3.72 11.72
C LYS A 88 12.11 -4.66 11.77
N ALA A 89 10.93 -4.16 12.14
CA ALA A 89 9.68 -4.91 12.12
C ALA A 89 9.14 -5.07 10.69
N PHE A 90 9.39 -4.09 9.80
CA PHE A 90 8.92 -4.00 8.42
C PHE A 90 10.04 -3.48 7.50
N PRO A 91 10.98 -4.35 7.09
CA PRO A 91 12.09 -3.97 6.21
C PRO A 91 11.64 -3.31 4.90
N GLY A 92 10.44 -3.63 4.40
CA GLY A 92 9.84 -3.00 3.23
C GLY A 92 9.41 -1.54 3.44
N ALA A 93 9.14 -1.11 4.67
CA ALA A 93 8.70 0.25 4.99
C ALA A 93 9.81 1.30 4.83
N GLY A 94 11.08 0.87 4.97
CA GLY A 94 12.26 1.72 4.75
C GLY A 94 12.70 1.83 3.29
N ALA A 95 12.06 1.09 2.38
CA ALA A 95 12.40 1.05 0.97
C ALA A 95 11.55 2.07 0.19
N GLY A 96 12.19 2.96 -0.56
CA GLY A 96 11.53 3.82 -1.54
C GLY A 96 11.45 5.32 -1.26
N ARG A 97 10.78 6.03 -2.18
CA ARG A 97 10.55 7.49 -2.17
C ARG A 97 9.26 7.90 -1.47
N TRP A 98 8.42 6.94 -1.08
CA TRP A 98 7.06 7.16 -0.60
C TRP A 98 6.92 7.55 0.88
N LEU A 99 7.98 7.43 1.70
CA LEU A 99 7.91 7.69 3.14
C LEU A 99 8.83 8.84 3.54
N ALA A 100 8.30 9.83 4.24
CA ALA A 100 9.06 10.85 4.93
C ALA A 100 8.45 11.12 6.30
N TRP A 101 9.17 11.83 7.14
CA TRP A 101 8.77 12.02 8.53
C TRP A 101 8.69 13.52 8.84
N PRO A 102 7.92 13.98 9.85
CA PRO A 102 7.86 15.38 10.27
C PRO A 102 9.13 15.79 11.05
N THR A 103 9.73 16.93 10.71
CA THR A 103 10.94 17.44 11.42
C THR A 103 10.64 17.86 12.87
N ARG A 104 9.45 18.44 13.10
CA ARG A 104 8.94 18.85 14.42
C ARG A 104 7.67 18.06 14.74
N ASN A 105 7.82 16.78 15.08
CA ASN A 105 6.68 15.88 15.29
C ASN A 105 5.67 16.41 16.31
N ASP A 106 6.15 16.98 17.43
CA ASP A 106 5.29 17.38 18.54
C ASP A 106 4.40 18.59 18.20
N ASP A 107 4.89 19.48 17.33
CA ASP A 107 4.08 20.56 16.77
C ASP A 107 2.97 20.02 15.86
N TRP A 108 3.29 19.02 15.03
CA TRP A 108 2.34 18.40 14.13
C TRP A 108 1.30 17.59 14.90
N SER A 109 1.73 16.76 15.86
CA SER A 109 0.83 15.98 16.69
C SER A 109 -0.07 16.91 17.51
N GLY A 110 0.46 18.00 18.07
CA GLY A 110 -0.34 19.03 18.74
C GLY A 110 -1.36 19.71 17.81
N TYR A 111 -1.01 19.96 16.54
CA TYR A 111 -1.95 20.45 15.53
C TYR A 111 -3.08 19.45 15.25
N PHE A 112 -2.75 18.18 14.98
CA PHE A 112 -3.74 17.14 14.69
C PHE A 112 -4.63 16.83 15.89
N ARG A 113 -4.06 16.80 17.11
CA ARG A 113 -4.82 16.66 18.36
C ARG A 113 -5.88 17.75 18.50
N ARG A 114 -5.50 19.02 18.30
CA ARG A 114 -6.45 20.15 18.34
C ARG A 114 -7.48 20.08 17.22
N LEU A 115 -7.08 19.66 16.03
CA LEU A 115 -7.97 19.53 14.88
C LEU A 115 -9.03 18.43 15.10
N MET A 116 -8.64 17.32 15.72
CA MET A 116 -9.49 16.15 15.91
C MET A 116 -10.32 16.18 17.20
N GLY A 117 -9.90 16.95 18.22
CA GLY A 117 -10.56 16.98 19.52
C GLY A 117 -10.62 15.58 20.14
N ASP A 118 -11.79 15.19 20.64
CA ASP A 118 -12.00 13.89 21.31
C ASP A 118 -11.71 12.68 20.41
N ALA A 119 -11.84 12.84 19.08
CA ALA A 119 -11.54 11.77 18.13
C ALA A 119 -10.04 11.48 17.99
N ALA A 120 -9.15 12.32 18.54
CA ALA A 120 -7.70 12.14 18.46
C ALA A 120 -7.24 10.79 19.04
N ALA A 121 -7.95 10.25 20.04
CA ALA A 121 -7.66 8.94 20.63
C ALA A 121 -7.77 7.78 19.64
N SER A 122 -8.61 7.92 18.60
CA SER A 122 -8.74 6.92 17.53
C SER A 122 -7.71 7.11 16.41
N GLY A 123 -6.93 8.20 16.46
CA GLY A 123 -6.10 8.65 15.36
C GLY A 123 -6.91 9.04 14.13
N GLY A 124 -6.23 9.46 13.07
CA GLY A 124 -6.86 9.87 11.84
C GLY A 124 -5.89 9.95 10.67
N TYR A 125 -6.42 10.36 9.53
CA TYR A 125 -5.62 10.59 8.34
C TYR A 125 -6.11 11.81 7.57
N LEU A 126 -5.20 12.36 6.76
CA LEU A 126 -5.45 13.49 5.89
C LEU A 126 -4.70 13.28 4.58
N THR A 127 -5.36 13.48 3.44
CA THR A 127 -4.73 13.40 2.13
C THR A 127 -4.87 14.70 1.36
N ILE A 128 -3.78 15.11 0.71
CA ILE A 128 -3.62 16.40 0.05
C ILE A 128 -3.24 16.12 -1.41
N SER A 129 -3.96 16.72 -2.36
CA SER A 129 -3.61 16.63 -3.78
C SER A 129 -2.40 17.49 -4.14
N THR A 130 -1.89 17.32 -5.37
CA THR A 130 -0.82 18.14 -5.93
C THR A 130 -1.12 19.65 -5.86
N SER A 131 -2.37 20.08 -6.04
CA SER A 131 -2.76 21.49 -5.87
C SER A 131 -2.70 22.02 -4.42
N GLY A 132 -2.38 21.17 -3.45
CA GLY A 132 -2.38 21.50 -2.02
C GLY A 132 -3.76 21.52 -1.37
N MET A 133 -4.80 21.05 -2.06
CA MET A 133 -6.16 20.92 -1.53
C MET A 133 -6.36 19.59 -0.81
N ILE A 134 -7.19 19.58 0.23
CA ILE A 134 -7.59 18.36 0.92
C ILE A 134 -8.47 17.51 -0.02
N ARG A 135 -8.14 16.23 -0.17
CA ARG A 135 -8.89 15.26 -0.98
C ARG A 135 -9.60 14.20 -0.15
N GLY A 136 -9.10 13.90 1.03
CA GLY A 136 -9.71 12.94 1.94
C GLY A 136 -9.23 13.16 3.35
N SER A 137 -10.09 12.87 4.32
CA SER A 137 -9.78 12.91 5.74
C SER A 137 -10.73 12.00 6.47
N GLY A 138 -10.29 11.40 7.57
CA GLY A 138 -11.13 10.55 8.38
C GLY A 138 -10.49 10.18 9.70
N VAL A 139 -11.30 9.64 10.60
CA VAL A 139 -10.86 9.00 11.84
C VAL A 139 -10.40 7.58 11.53
N GLY A 140 -9.36 7.10 12.20
CA GLY A 140 -8.76 5.78 11.96
C GLY A 140 -7.70 5.79 10.85
N ALA A 141 -7.66 4.74 10.03
CA ALA A 141 -6.64 4.52 9.00
C ALA A 141 -7.21 4.74 7.59
N PRO A 142 -6.42 5.24 6.63
CA PRO A 142 -6.85 5.26 5.24
C PRO A 142 -6.91 3.83 4.69
N ASN A 143 -7.94 3.52 3.90
CA ASN A 143 -7.91 2.30 3.11
C ASN A 143 -7.05 2.53 1.85
N TRP A 144 -5.84 1.96 1.82
CA TRP A 144 -4.80 2.31 0.84
C TRP A 144 -5.15 1.99 -0.60
N ASP A 145 -5.84 0.88 -0.86
CA ASP A 145 -6.30 0.49 -2.20
C ASP A 145 -7.32 1.50 -2.75
N VAL A 146 -8.31 1.90 -1.93
CA VAL A 146 -9.30 2.92 -2.25
C VAL A 146 -8.63 4.27 -2.41
N LEU A 147 -7.69 4.62 -1.53
CA LEU A 147 -6.96 5.87 -1.65
C LEU A 147 -6.22 5.95 -3.00
N LEU A 148 -5.49 4.90 -3.37
CA LEU A 148 -4.79 4.82 -4.64
C LEU A 148 -5.73 4.92 -5.84
N SER A 149 -6.93 4.33 -5.74
CA SER A 149 -7.95 4.45 -6.79
C SER A 149 -8.51 5.86 -6.98
N THR A 150 -8.32 6.76 -6.00
CA THR A 150 -8.79 8.15 -6.10
C THR A 150 -7.74 9.09 -6.69
N PHE A 151 -6.52 8.60 -6.94
CA PHE A 151 -5.43 9.40 -7.46
C PHE A 151 -5.05 8.96 -8.87
N PRO A 152 -5.20 9.84 -9.88
CA PRO A 152 -4.82 9.49 -11.24
C PRO A 152 -3.30 9.27 -11.32
N ARG A 153 -2.91 8.18 -11.98
CA ARG A 153 -1.52 7.89 -12.32
C ARG A 153 -0.98 8.89 -13.35
N ASN A 154 0.35 8.90 -13.51
CA ASN A 154 0.99 9.55 -14.65
C ASN A 154 0.41 9.00 -15.95
N ARG A 155 -0.08 9.88 -16.82
CA ARG A 155 -0.57 9.51 -18.14
C ARG A 155 0.63 9.32 -19.08
N PRO A 156 0.80 8.14 -19.70
CA PRO A 156 1.90 7.91 -20.63
C PRO A 156 1.93 8.97 -21.74
N GLY A 157 3.11 9.54 -22.02
CA GLY A 157 3.30 10.59 -23.02
C GLY A 157 2.80 11.98 -22.62
N ASN A 158 2.32 12.17 -21.38
CA ASN A 158 1.94 13.48 -20.87
C ASN A 158 3.15 14.22 -20.31
N LYS A 159 3.53 15.33 -20.96
CA LYS A 159 4.70 16.14 -20.57
C LYS A 159 4.64 16.66 -19.13
N GLN A 160 3.46 17.07 -18.65
CA GLN A 160 3.31 17.58 -17.28
C GLN A 160 3.55 16.47 -16.25
N ASP A 161 3.03 15.27 -16.51
CA ASP A 161 3.25 14.12 -15.63
C ASP A 161 4.72 13.67 -15.63
N GLU A 162 5.40 13.71 -16.78
CA GLU A 162 6.84 13.44 -16.91
C GLU A 162 7.70 14.49 -16.17
N GLU A 163 7.38 15.77 -16.31
CA GLU A 163 8.07 16.85 -15.61
C GLU A 163 7.87 16.75 -14.10
N ALA A 164 6.66 16.47 -13.66
CA ALA A 164 6.35 16.32 -12.26
C ALA A 164 6.96 15.05 -11.65
N GLU A 165 7.11 13.97 -12.44
CA GLU A 165 7.90 12.80 -12.03
C GLU A 165 9.39 13.13 -11.88
N LYS A 166 9.98 13.88 -12.81
CA LYS A 166 11.37 14.35 -12.69
C LYS A 166 11.56 15.25 -11.47
N ALA A 167 10.60 16.15 -11.21
CA ALA A 167 10.60 17.00 -10.03
C ALA A 167 10.47 16.18 -8.74
N TRP A 168 9.60 15.17 -8.71
CA TRP A 168 9.47 14.25 -7.58
C TRP A 168 10.77 13.51 -7.30
N LYS A 169 11.41 12.97 -8.33
CA LYS A 169 12.70 12.26 -8.21
C LYS A 169 13.83 13.18 -7.73
N ARG A 170 13.79 14.47 -8.07
CA ARG A 170 14.76 15.47 -7.61
C ARG A 170 14.50 15.90 -6.16
N ALA A 171 13.25 16.05 -5.78
CA ALA A 171 12.85 16.52 -4.44
C ALA A 171 13.00 15.44 -3.37
N THR A 172 12.89 14.16 -3.75
CA THR A 172 12.96 13.02 -2.83
C THR A 172 14.29 12.26 -2.94
N LEU A 173 14.65 11.55 -1.88
CA LEU A 173 15.72 10.56 -1.91
C LEU A 173 15.13 9.19 -2.23
N ASP A 174 15.72 8.49 -3.19
CA ASP A 174 15.47 7.05 -3.29
C ASP A 174 16.20 6.35 -2.15
N SER A 175 15.48 5.59 -1.35
CA SER A 175 16.16 4.82 -0.32
C SER A 175 17.00 3.66 -0.88
N SER A 176 16.90 3.39 -2.20
CA SER A 176 17.61 2.32 -2.91
C SER A 176 18.82 2.75 -3.73
N GLU A 177 18.94 4.03 -4.12
CA GLU A 177 20.00 4.54 -5.02
C GLU A 177 21.10 5.28 -4.26
N ALA A 178 22.18 4.55 -3.94
CA ALA A 178 23.52 5.12 -3.89
C ALA A 178 24.52 4.01 -4.28
N LEU A 179 25.52 4.37 -5.10
CA LEU A 179 26.59 3.57 -5.72
C LEU A 179 26.30 2.99 -7.11
N THR A 180 26.31 3.87 -8.12
CA THR A 180 26.96 3.56 -9.41
C THR A 180 28.43 4.05 -9.47
N SER A 181 29.03 4.43 -8.33
CA SER A 181 30.43 4.86 -8.31
C SER A 181 31.16 4.51 -7.01
N LYS A 182 31.63 3.26 -6.91
CA LYS A 182 32.95 2.82 -6.39
C LYS A 182 32.87 1.41 -5.76
N GLU A 183 33.53 0.49 -6.47
CA GLU A 183 34.29 -0.69 -6.02
C GLU A 183 33.61 -1.81 -5.19
N GLU A 184 33.50 -2.96 -5.88
CA GLU A 184 33.88 -4.33 -5.51
C GLU A 184 33.84 -4.83 -4.05
N GLY A 185 33.11 -5.94 -3.87
CA GLY A 185 33.55 -7.00 -2.96
C GLY A 185 32.90 -7.05 -1.58
N THR A 186 31.57 -7.12 -1.46
CA THR A 186 30.95 -7.74 -0.27
C THR A 186 29.58 -8.32 -0.62
N ARG A 187 29.39 -9.63 -0.42
CA ARG A 187 28.09 -10.29 -0.51
C ARG A 187 27.25 -9.87 0.71
N ILE A 188 26.16 -9.14 0.47
CA ILE A 188 25.18 -8.75 1.49
C ILE A 188 23.81 -9.25 1.02
N ALA A 189 23.05 -9.81 1.98
CA ALA A 189 21.81 -10.55 1.80
C ALA A 189 20.77 -9.87 0.89
N SER A 190 20.18 -10.69 0.03
CA SER A 190 19.04 -10.41 -0.82
C SER A 190 17.80 -10.07 0.03
N GLY A 191 17.41 -8.80 0.01
CA GLY A 191 16.19 -8.33 0.65
C GLY A 191 16.07 -6.82 0.54
N GLY A 192 15.25 -6.36 -0.40
CA GLY A 192 14.79 -4.97 -0.45
C GLY A 192 15.57 -4.02 -1.38
N GLY A 193 14.84 -3.48 -2.35
CA GLY A 193 15.10 -2.17 -2.94
C GLY A 193 16.38 -2.02 -3.75
N ARG A 194 16.29 -2.33 -5.05
CA ARG A 194 17.03 -1.62 -6.10
C ARG A 194 16.02 -0.79 -6.88
N GLY A 195 16.44 0.42 -7.28
CA GLY A 195 15.68 1.34 -8.11
C GLY A 195 15.15 0.67 -9.38
N ALA A 196 14.35 1.37 -10.16
CA ALA A 196 13.66 0.87 -11.36
C ALA A 196 14.60 0.43 -12.51
N ILE A 197 15.46 -0.55 -12.23
CA ILE A 197 16.25 -1.38 -13.13
C ILE A 197 16.13 -2.80 -12.52
N SER A 198 15.21 -3.59 -13.09
CA SER A 198 15.05 -5.03 -12.86
C SER A 198 15.10 -5.47 -11.40
N GLN A 199 14.05 -5.17 -10.61
CA GLN A 199 13.69 -6.14 -9.57
C GLN A 199 13.51 -7.48 -10.29
N ALA A 200 14.15 -8.53 -9.78
CA ALA A 200 13.78 -9.91 -10.10
C ALA A 200 12.25 -9.93 -10.13
N LEU A 201 11.66 -10.33 -11.27
CA LEU A 201 10.22 -10.51 -11.31
C LEU A 201 9.89 -11.44 -10.14
N PRO A 202 8.71 -11.35 -9.50
CA PRO A 202 8.40 -12.29 -8.43
C PRO A 202 8.65 -13.76 -8.82
N ARG A 203 8.57 -14.08 -10.11
CA ARG A 203 8.92 -15.35 -10.77
C ARG A 203 10.39 -15.77 -10.63
N ASP A 204 11.30 -14.82 -10.53
CA ASP A 204 12.75 -15.04 -10.48
C ASP A 204 13.26 -15.21 -9.03
N VAL A 205 12.38 -15.12 -8.03
CA VAL A 205 12.68 -15.26 -6.59
C VAL A 205 12.10 -16.59 -6.09
N PRO A 206 12.91 -17.62 -5.82
CA PRO A 206 12.43 -18.93 -5.41
C PRO A 206 11.48 -18.91 -4.21
N GLU A 207 11.72 -18.03 -3.24
CA GLU A 207 10.92 -17.87 -2.02
C GLU A 207 9.50 -17.35 -2.31
N LEU A 208 9.27 -16.75 -3.48
CA LEU A 208 7.98 -16.24 -3.92
C LEU A 208 7.25 -17.19 -4.88
N SER A 209 7.91 -18.27 -5.32
CA SER A 209 7.40 -19.17 -6.36
C SER A 209 6.01 -19.74 -6.04
N GLU A 210 5.76 -20.12 -4.79
CA GLU A 210 4.47 -20.66 -4.35
C GLU A 210 3.35 -19.60 -4.42
N ILE A 211 3.60 -18.39 -3.94
CA ILE A 211 2.64 -17.27 -4.01
C ILE A 211 2.32 -16.95 -5.48
N VAL A 212 3.36 -16.90 -6.32
CA VAL A 212 3.21 -16.63 -7.75
C VAL A 212 2.44 -17.75 -8.46
N ALA A 213 2.69 -19.01 -8.11
CA ALA A 213 1.96 -20.15 -8.66
C ALA A 213 0.46 -20.11 -8.28
N ILE A 214 0.13 -19.77 -7.03
CA ILE A 214 -1.26 -19.59 -6.60
C ILE A 214 -1.91 -18.43 -7.36
N HIS A 215 -1.21 -17.29 -7.49
CA HIS A 215 -1.67 -16.14 -8.26
C HIS A 215 -1.98 -16.49 -9.72
N GLU A 216 -1.05 -17.16 -10.40
CA GLU A 216 -1.21 -17.55 -11.81
C GLU A 216 -2.32 -18.60 -11.97
N GLY A 217 -2.41 -19.56 -11.03
CA GLY A 217 -3.49 -20.53 -10.97
C GLY A 217 -4.86 -19.88 -10.81
N PHE A 218 -4.96 -18.86 -9.94
CA PHE A 218 -6.19 -18.08 -9.76
C PHE A 218 -6.64 -17.40 -11.06
N TYR A 219 -5.75 -16.65 -11.73
CA TYR A 219 -6.13 -15.95 -12.96
C TYR A 219 -6.37 -16.88 -14.15
N ARG A 220 -5.65 -18.02 -14.22
CA ARG A 220 -5.93 -19.07 -15.21
C ARG A 220 -7.33 -19.65 -15.01
N ALA A 221 -7.65 -20.10 -13.79
CA ALA A 221 -8.96 -20.65 -13.45
C ALA A 221 -10.08 -19.63 -13.71
N LEU A 222 -9.85 -18.35 -13.36
CA LEU A 222 -10.80 -17.27 -13.61
C LEU A 222 -11.05 -17.05 -15.11
N GLY A 223 -10.00 -17.03 -15.94
CA GLY A 223 -10.12 -16.79 -17.38
C GLY A 223 -10.77 -17.95 -18.13
N GLU A 224 -10.44 -19.19 -17.73
CA GLU A 224 -10.97 -20.41 -18.32
C GLU A 224 -12.38 -20.74 -17.81
N GLY A 225 -12.76 -20.20 -16.64
CA GLY A 225 -13.98 -20.57 -15.93
C GLY A 225 -13.91 -21.96 -15.33
N ASP A 226 -12.72 -22.38 -14.89
CA ASP A 226 -12.47 -23.69 -14.30
C ASP A 226 -12.84 -23.69 -12.81
N GLU A 227 -14.02 -24.24 -12.52
CA GLU A 227 -14.55 -24.33 -11.16
C GLU A 227 -13.72 -25.25 -10.26
N GLU A 228 -13.15 -26.33 -10.79
CA GLU A 228 -12.35 -27.29 -10.02
C GLU A 228 -11.01 -26.66 -9.63
N ALA A 229 -10.32 -26.03 -10.59
CA ALA A 229 -9.08 -25.31 -10.33
C ALA A 229 -9.31 -24.14 -9.37
N MET A 230 -10.39 -23.37 -9.54
CA MET A 230 -10.72 -22.29 -8.60
C MET A 230 -11.00 -22.83 -7.20
N ALA A 231 -11.77 -23.92 -7.07
CA ALA A 231 -12.03 -24.56 -5.79
C ALA A 231 -10.74 -25.08 -5.12
N ALA A 232 -9.77 -25.57 -5.90
CA ALA A 232 -8.47 -26.00 -5.41
C ALA A 232 -7.65 -24.83 -4.83
N ILE A 233 -7.63 -23.66 -5.50
CA ILE A 233 -6.95 -22.45 -5.01
C ILE A 233 -7.44 -22.03 -3.62
N TRP A 234 -8.76 -22.10 -3.39
CA TRP A 234 -9.38 -21.69 -2.13
C TRP A 234 -9.54 -22.82 -1.10
N SER A 235 -9.16 -24.05 -1.46
CA SER A 235 -9.46 -25.25 -0.66
C SER A 235 -9.01 -25.13 0.80
N LYS A 236 -7.78 -24.64 1.03
CA LYS A 236 -7.20 -24.46 2.36
C LYS A 236 -7.75 -23.25 3.14
N SER A 237 -8.38 -22.29 2.47
CA SER A 237 -9.02 -21.14 3.13
C SER A 237 -10.52 -21.31 3.38
N LYS A 238 -11.16 -22.38 2.87
CA LYS A 238 -12.59 -22.67 3.11
C LYS A 238 -12.96 -22.83 4.59
N THR A 239 -12.04 -23.30 5.42
CA THR A 239 -12.26 -23.48 6.86
C THR A 239 -11.98 -22.21 7.66
N ARG A 240 -11.40 -21.17 7.04
CA ARG A 240 -11.11 -19.89 7.67
C ARG A 240 -12.36 -19.02 7.70
N GLN A 241 -12.41 -18.09 8.64
CA GLN A 241 -13.48 -17.10 8.69
C GLN A 241 -13.46 -16.26 7.40
N SER A 242 -14.60 -16.20 6.72
CA SER A 242 -14.75 -15.39 5.51
C SER A 242 -14.53 -13.91 5.81
N ALA A 243 -13.64 -13.28 5.03
CA ALA A 243 -13.42 -11.84 5.08
C ALA A 243 -14.62 -11.05 4.55
N LEU A 244 -15.52 -11.73 3.82
CA LEU A 244 -16.74 -11.18 3.25
C LEU A 244 -17.95 -11.26 4.20
N ALA A 245 -17.92 -12.14 5.22
CA ALA A 245 -19.05 -12.33 6.14
C ALA A 245 -19.58 -11.02 6.75
N PRO A 246 -18.75 -10.09 7.28
CA PRO A 246 -19.25 -8.83 7.82
C PRO A 246 -19.94 -7.91 6.80
N LEU A 247 -19.67 -8.11 5.51
CA LEU A 247 -20.31 -7.35 4.43
C LEU A 247 -21.65 -7.99 4.04
N VAL A 248 -21.69 -9.32 4.00
CA VAL A 248 -22.94 -10.08 3.80
C VAL A 248 -23.93 -9.78 4.92
N ASP A 249 -23.47 -9.74 6.17
CA ASP A 249 -24.30 -9.40 7.34
C ASP A 249 -24.90 -7.98 7.23
N LYS A 250 -24.24 -7.08 6.50
CA LYS A 250 -24.71 -5.73 6.20
C LYS A 250 -25.58 -5.66 4.93
N GLY A 251 -25.96 -6.80 4.37
CA GLY A 251 -26.84 -6.93 3.21
C GLY A 251 -26.12 -6.89 1.85
N ALA A 252 -24.79 -7.02 1.81
CA ALA A 252 -24.08 -7.10 0.55
C ALA A 252 -24.36 -8.44 -0.16
N ARG A 253 -24.59 -8.37 -1.48
CA ARG A 253 -24.84 -9.56 -2.29
C ARG A 253 -23.53 -10.30 -2.57
N LEU A 254 -23.47 -11.55 -2.12
CA LEU A 254 -22.43 -12.51 -2.46
C LEU A 254 -22.83 -13.31 -3.71
N ASP A 255 -22.01 -13.23 -4.75
CA ASP A 255 -22.10 -14.13 -5.90
C ASP A 255 -21.03 -15.24 -5.72
N GLY A 256 -21.47 -16.50 -5.66
CA GLY A 256 -20.58 -17.66 -5.52
C GLY A 256 -19.70 -17.89 -6.75
N TRP A 257 -18.65 -18.71 -6.61
CA TRP A 257 -17.73 -19.00 -7.74
C TRP A 257 -18.44 -19.65 -8.94
N ASP A 258 -19.50 -20.45 -8.71
CA ASP A 258 -20.38 -21.02 -9.74
C ASP A 258 -21.15 -19.96 -10.55
N VAL A 259 -21.33 -18.77 -9.98
CA VAL A 259 -21.95 -17.60 -10.65
C VAL A 259 -20.88 -16.75 -11.32
N VAL A 260 -19.75 -16.52 -10.64
CA VAL A 260 -18.66 -15.66 -11.11
C VAL A 260 -17.97 -16.26 -12.34
N LEU A 261 -17.81 -17.59 -12.40
CA LEU A 261 -17.07 -18.29 -13.45
C LEU A 261 -17.90 -18.59 -14.71
N ARG A 262 -19.19 -18.26 -14.71
CA ARG A 262 -20.07 -18.50 -15.87
C ARG A 262 -19.55 -17.78 -17.11
N PRO A 263 -19.67 -18.38 -18.32
CA PRO A 263 -19.13 -17.81 -19.55
C PRO A 263 -19.59 -16.37 -19.87
N ASP A 264 -20.80 -16.00 -19.46
CA ASP A 264 -21.41 -14.68 -19.65
C ASP A 264 -21.10 -13.67 -18.53
N ARG A 265 -20.44 -14.12 -17.46
CA ARG A 265 -20.14 -13.33 -16.25
C ARG A 265 -18.66 -13.13 -16.01
N ARG A 266 -17.85 -14.16 -16.28
CA ARG A 266 -16.42 -14.14 -16.00
C ARG A 266 -15.70 -13.09 -16.84
N PRO A 267 -14.67 -12.43 -16.30
CA PRO A 267 -13.89 -11.51 -17.09
C PRO A 267 -13.08 -12.26 -18.14
N GLN A 268 -12.98 -11.70 -19.35
CA GLN A 268 -12.20 -12.25 -20.45
C GLN A 268 -11.04 -11.32 -20.81
N GLY A 269 -9.89 -11.93 -21.15
CA GLY A 269 -8.72 -11.20 -21.63
C GLY A 269 -8.04 -10.31 -20.58
N ILE A 270 -8.15 -10.63 -19.28
CA ILE A 270 -7.37 -9.93 -18.25
C ILE A 270 -5.89 -10.25 -18.46
N ILE A 271 -5.08 -9.20 -18.56
CA ILE A 271 -3.62 -9.29 -18.52
C ILE A 271 -3.15 -8.72 -17.19
N VAL A 272 -2.42 -9.51 -16.41
CA VAL A 272 -1.84 -9.06 -15.14
C VAL A 272 -0.36 -8.74 -15.33
N SER A 273 0.07 -7.59 -14.81
CA SER A 273 1.44 -7.08 -14.96
C SER A 273 1.92 -6.34 -13.72
N ASP A 274 3.20 -5.96 -13.72
CA ASP A 274 3.82 -5.09 -12.71
C ASP A 274 3.69 -5.63 -11.27
N LEU A 275 3.78 -6.97 -11.11
CA LEU A 275 3.61 -7.64 -9.82
C LEU A 275 4.64 -7.18 -8.78
N ASP A 276 4.20 -6.99 -7.55
CA ASP A 276 5.04 -6.74 -6.37
C ASP A 276 4.52 -7.58 -5.21
N VAL A 277 5.41 -8.30 -4.53
CA VAL A 277 5.08 -9.16 -3.40
C VAL A 277 5.77 -8.64 -2.15
N THR A 278 5.03 -8.64 -1.05
CA THR A 278 5.50 -8.21 0.27
C THR A 278 5.23 -9.35 1.23
N ILE A 279 6.26 -9.89 1.87
CA ILE A 279 6.12 -10.93 2.89
C ILE A 279 6.58 -10.35 4.23
N GLU A 280 5.69 -10.34 5.22
CA GLU A 280 5.96 -9.80 6.54
C GLU A 280 5.22 -10.61 7.62
N LYS A 281 5.92 -11.05 8.67
CA LYS A 281 5.35 -11.77 9.84
C LYS A 281 4.43 -12.96 9.47
N GLY A 282 4.78 -13.72 8.43
CA GLY A 282 3.98 -14.89 8.00
C GLY A 282 2.73 -14.55 7.18
N LEU A 283 2.52 -13.27 6.86
CA LEU A 283 1.54 -12.78 5.91
C LEU A 283 2.24 -12.39 4.62
N ALA A 284 1.58 -12.60 3.49
CA ALA A 284 2.03 -12.04 2.23
C ALA A 284 0.93 -11.24 1.55
N THR A 285 1.32 -10.17 0.90
CA THR A 285 0.44 -9.36 0.05
C THR A 285 1.10 -9.22 -1.31
N LEU A 286 0.39 -9.65 -2.35
CA LEU A 286 0.75 -9.42 -3.74
C LEU A 286 -0.11 -8.30 -4.29
N THR A 287 0.51 -7.30 -4.92
CA THR A 287 -0.21 -6.30 -5.71
C THR A 287 0.18 -6.39 -7.18
N GLY A 288 -0.76 -6.13 -8.07
CA GLY A 288 -0.55 -6.18 -9.51
C GLY A 288 -1.44 -5.19 -10.25
N LEU A 289 -1.20 -5.05 -11.55
CA LEU A 289 -2.01 -4.26 -12.45
C LEU A 289 -2.73 -5.16 -13.43
N GLU A 290 -4.05 -5.14 -13.37
CA GLU A 290 -4.91 -5.80 -14.34
C GLU A 290 -5.20 -4.83 -15.47
N THR A 291 -5.02 -5.27 -16.71
CA THR A 291 -5.54 -4.60 -17.89
C THR A 291 -6.68 -5.45 -18.42
N VAL A 292 -7.88 -4.88 -18.45
CA VAL A 292 -9.07 -5.53 -19.00
C VAL A 292 -9.22 -5.21 -20.50
N ALA A 293 -10.04 -5.97 -21.22
CA ALA A 293 -10.18 -5.89 -22.68
C ALA A 293 -10.52 -4.48 -23.23
N ASN A 294 -11.18 -3.63 -22.45
CA ASN A 294 -11.49 -2.25 -22.84
C ASN A 294 -10.33 -1.26 -22.60
N GLY A 295 -9.16 -1.75 -22.19
CA GLY A 295 -7.97 -0.95 -21.90
C GLY A 295 -7.96 -0.30 -20.52
N ALA A 296 -9.00 -0.46 -19.70
CA ALA A 296 -8.98 0.04 -18.33
C ALA A 296 -7.98 -0.74 -17.47
N THR A 297 -7.35 -0.02 -16.55
CA THR A 297 -6.41 -0.60 -15.59
C THR A 297 -7.06 -0.69 -14.21
N LEU A 298 -6.87 -1.81 -13.53
CA LEU A 298 -7.32 -2.07 -12.17
C LEU A 298 -6.11 -2.44 -11.30
N LEU A 299 -6.17 -2.10 -10.01
CA LEU A 299 -5.22 -2.53 -9.01
C LEU A 299 -5.79 -3.82 -8.41
N CYS A 300 -5.06 -4.92 -8.58
CA CYS A 300 -5.36 -6.14 -7.85
C CYS A 300 -4.48 -6.23 -6.60
N THR A 301 -5.08 -6.73 -5.52
CA THR A 301 -4.42 -7.09 -4.28
C THR A 301 -4.84 -8.51 -3.92
N GLN A 302 -3.88 -9.38 -3.64
CA GLN A 302 -4.14 -10.71 -3.10
C GLN A 302 -3.41 -10.85 -1.76
N THR A 303 -4.12 -11.41 -0.77
CA THR A 303 -3.56 -11.66 0.56
C THR A 303 -3.37 -13.14 0.76
N PHE A 304 -2.27 -13.48 1.44
CA PHE A 304 -1.88 -14.84 1.74
C PHE A 304 -1.44 -14.95 3.18
N GLU A 305 -1.66 -16.13 3.75
CA GLU A 305 -1.23 -16.48 5.10
C GLU A 305 -0.55 -17.85 5.04
N ARG A 306 0.37 -18.12 5.97
CA ARG A 306 0.90 -19.48 6.11
C ARG A 306 -0.14 -20.39 6.77
N ASP A 307 -0.16 -21.63 6.33
CA ASP A 307 -0.87 -22.72 7.01
C ASP A 307 -0.12 -23.09 8.30
N ASP A 308 -0.85 -23.26 9.40
CA ASP A 308 -0.26 -23.60 10.70
C ASP A 308 0.23 -25.05 10.77
N THR A 309 -0.23 -25.92 9.87
CA THR A 309 0.05 -27.36 9.86
C THR A 309 1.26 -27.68 8.98
N ASP A 310 1.27 -27.23 7.73
CA ASP A 310 2.31 -27.57 6.75
C ASP A 310 3.18 -26.37 6.32
N GLY A 311 2.87 -25.16 6.79
CA GLY A 311 3.62 -23.95 6.48
C GLY A 311 3.43 -23.43 5.05
N ALA A 312 2.57 -24.05 4.25
CA ALA A 312 2.28 -23.66 2.87
C ALA A 312 1.57 -22.30 2.80
N TRP A 313 1.70 -21.60 1.68
CA TRP A 313 0.96 -20.36 1.46
C TRP A 313 -0.49 -20.65 1.08
N ILE A 314 -1.41 -19.93 1.71
CA ILE A 314 -2.85 -20.01 1.46
C ILE A 314 -3.33 -18.65 1.03
N MET A 315 -4.03 -18.57 -0.09
CA MET A 315 -4.73 -17.37 -0.50
C MET A 315 -5.98 -17.15 0.36
N THR A 316 -6.07 -15.99 1.01
CA THR A 316 -7.18 -15.64 1.92
C THR A 316 -8.09 -14.56 1.36
N GLY A 317 -7.64 -13.81 0.36
CA GLY A 317 -8.45 -12.78 -0.25
C GLY A 317 -7.92 -12.30 -1.58
N HIS A 318 -8.83 -11.80 -2.40
CA HIS A 318 -8.55 -11.06 -3.62
C HIS A 318 -9.39 -9.80 -3.64
N THR A 319 -8.80 -8.68 -4.02
CA THR A 319 -9.49 -7.41 -4.21
C THR A 319 -9.06 -6.82 -5.53
N THR A 320 -10.03 -6.32 -6.30
CA THR A 320 -9.81 -5.58 -7.53
C THR A 320 -10.56 -4.26 -7.47
N ILE A 321 -9.85 -3.18 -7.79
CA ILE A 321 -10.39 -1.81 -7.76
C ILE A 321 -9.90 -1.04 -8.98
N PRO A 322 -10.74 -0.21 -9.63
CA PRO A 322 -10.29 0.66 -10.70
C PRO A 322 -9.06 1.50 -10.33
N TYR A 323 -8.06 1.50 -11.20
CA TYR A 323 -6.76 2.13 -10.97
C TYR A 323 -6.19 2.63 -12.29
N GLY A 324 -6.59 3.82 -12.71
CA GLY A 324 -6.26 4.35 -14.03
C GLY A 324 -6.27 5.88 -14.10
N ALA A 325 -5.97 6.40 -15.30
CA ALA A 325 -6.04 7.83 -15.57
C ALA A 325 -7.49 8.32 -15.42
N ASP A 326 -7.70 9.28 -14.52
CA ASP A 326 -8.98 9.99 -14.33
C ASP A 326 -10.19 9.11 -13.92
N VAL A 327 -9.94 7.92 -13.37
CA VAL A 327 -11.01 7.05 -12.85
C VAL A 327 -11.14 7.22 -11.34
N VAL A 328 -12.30 7.69 -10.87
CA VAL A 328 -12.70 7.52 -9.47
C VAL A 328 -13.36 6.15 -9.36
N ALA A 329 -12.80 5.25 -8.55
CA ALA A 329 -13.40 3.94 -8.34
C ALA A 329 -14.85 4.08 -7.89
N LYS A 330 -15.77 3.51 -8.68
CA LYS A 330 -17.18 3.41 -8.30
C LYS A 330 -17.46 2.12 -7.57
N VAL A 331 -16.80 1.03 -7.98
CA VAL A 331 -17.01 -0.31 -7.46
C VAL A 331 -15.67 -0.94 -7.12
N VAL A 332 -15.66 -1.71 -6.03
CA VAL A 332 -14.56 -2.57 -5.59
C VAL A 332 -15.10 -3.99 -5.57
N LEU A 333 -14.37 -4.91 -6.18
CA LEU A 333 -14.65 -6.34 -6.06
C LEU A 333 -13.79 -6.91 -4.94
N ARG A 334 -14.39 -7.62 -3.99
CA ARG A 334 -13.68 -8.39 -2.97
C ARG A 334 -14.12 -9.84 -3.05
N CYS A 335 -13.15 -10.75 -3.07
CA CYS A 335 -13.39 -12.18 -3.17
C CYS A 335 -12.64 -12.95 -2.10
N ASP A 336 -13.21 -14.07 -1.68
CA ASP A 336 -12.58 -15.09 -0.85
C ASP A 336 -13.07 -16.48 -1.29
N ALA A 337 -12.86 -17.51 -0.45
CA ALA A 337 -13.28 -18.87 -0.74
C ALA A 337 -14.79 -19.05 -1.03
N SER A 338 -15.63 -18.12 -0.57
CA SER A 338 -17.08 -18.16 -0.76
C SER A 338 -17.56 -17.54 -2.08
N GLY A 339 -16.72 -16.78 -2.77
CA GLY A 339 -17.08 -16.09 -4.01
C GLY A 339 -16.65 -14.63 -3.98
N CYS A 340 -17.45 -13.74 -4.61
CA CYS A 340 -17.14 -12.32 -4.72
C CYS A 340 -18.32 -11.42 -4.34
N ILE A 341 -18.01 -10.24 -3.81
CA ILE A 341 -18.94 -9.15 -3.55
C ILE A 341 -18.46 -7.90 -4.29
N ALA A 342 -19.38 -7.26 -5.02
CA ALA A 342 -19.19 -5.94 -5.60
C ALA A 342 -19.74 -4.86 -4.65
N LEU A 343 -18.90 -3.91 -4.24
CA LEU A 343 -19.23 -2.85 -3.29
C LEU A 343 -18.98 -1.47 -3.88
N PRO A 344 -19.79 -0.45 -3.55
CA PRO A 344 -19.41 0.93 -3.83
C PRO A 344 -18.07 1.28 -3.18
N ALA A 345 -17.12 1.91 -3.89
CA ALA A 345 -15.80 2.21 -3.31
C ALA A 345 -15.87 3.09 -2.05
N LYS A 346 -16.90 3.94 -1.95
CA LYS A 346 -17.16 4.74 -0.74
C LYS A 346 -17.48 3.90 0.49
N SER A 347 -18.13 2.74 0.34
CA SER A 347 -18.49 1.88 1.49
C SER A 347 -17.30 1.10 2.05
N VAL A 348 -16.19 1.05 1.30
CA VAL A 348 -14.91 0.44 1.74
C VAL A 348 -13.86 1.47 2.13
N ALA A 349 -14.12 2.76 1.93
CA ALA A 349 -13.22 3.85 2.33
C ALA A 349 -13.19 4.11 3.85
N SER A 350 -14.26 3.71 4.56
CA SER A 350 -14.50 4.04 5.97
C SER A 350 -14.65 2.82 6.88
N SER A 351 -14.15 1.65 6.49
CA SER A 351 -14.21 0.48 7.37
C SER A 351 -13.29 0.69 8.56
N VAL A 352 -13.90 0.79 9.75
CA VAL A 352 -13.22 0.57 11.03
C VAL A 352 -12.67 -0.86 10.96
N ARG A 353 -11.37 -1.00 10.73
CA ARG A 353 -10.68 -2.28 10.93
C ARG A 353 -10.33 -2.41 12.40
#